data_AF-A0A6G0XYS5-F1
#
_entry.id   AF-A0A6G0XYS5-F1
#
_cell.length_a   1.000
_cell.length_b   1.000
_cell.length_c   1.000
_cell.angle_alpha   90.00
_cell.angle_beta   90.00
_cell.angle_gamma   90.00
#
_symmetry.space_group_name_H-M   'P 1'
#
loop_
_entity.id
_entity.type
_entity.pdbx_description
1 polymer ?
#
loop_
_entity_poly.entity_id
_entity_poly.type
_entity_poly.pdbx_seq_one_letter_code
_entity_poly.pdbx_strand_id
1 'polypeptide(L)'
;MATPKQFAFVYIPAEDSEEIQEWQLDLPRDVDGQIACLTERLRAHFKNKSGSATTDEQREAFRQQIQSQLPQGATVNDQMMAMMLQMDSLVDSIPLILNTPAVKHVGVNLYVDDKGTAKNLPVNMRASAIAQACGKMLEVRGDAFIARVFDNDDSFVRMDFKLSEINSEAEWIKIARMQSNKEDKPAAASPQERQCASPSCTSKGTHRCSRCHSEYYCSQACQKSHWRVHKLSCTKK
;
A
#
# COMPACT_ATOMS: atom_id res chain seq x y z
N MET A 1 -19.79 -3.15 -34.86
CA MET A 1 -18.75 -3.46 -33.86
C MET A 1 -19.28 -3.01 -32.51
N ALA A 2 -19.20 -3.84 -31.46
CA ALA A 2 -19.69 -3.47 -30.14
C ALA A 2 -18.76 -2.41 -29.52
N THR A 3 -19.34 -1.34 -28.96
CA THR A 3 -18.58 -0.30 -28.24
C THR A 3 -17.75 -0.94 -27.12
N PRO A 4 -16.46 -0.61 -26.98
CA PRO A 4 -15.66 -1.11 -25.87
C PRO A 4 -16.32 -0.68 -24.55
N LYS A 5 -16.36 -1.60 -23.57
CA LYS A 5 -16.74 -1.22 -22.20
C LYS A 5 -15.67 -0.29 -21.65
N GLN A 6 -16.06 0.64 -20.79
CA GLN A 6 -15.17 1.59 -20.15
C GLN A 6 -15.42 1.58 -18.65
N PHE A 7 -14.46 2.11 -17.88
CA PHE A 7 -14.62 2.37 -16.46
C PHE A 7 -14.16 3.78 -16.11
N ALA A 8 -14.83 4.39 -15.13
CA ALA A 8 -14.50 5.71 -14.61
C ALA A 8 -13.47 5.63 -13.47
N PHE A 9 -12.60 6.64 -13.39
CA PHE A 9 -11.67 6.87 -12.29
C PHE A 9 -11.46 8.37 -12.12
N VAL A 10 -10.94 8.80 -10.97
CA VAL A 10 -10.81 10.22 -10.65
C VAL A 10 -9.36 10.66 -10.79
N TYR A 11 -9.14 11.76 -11.49
CA TYR A 11 -7.86 12.48 -11.59
C TYR A 11 -7.88 13.71 -10.65
N ILE A 12 -6.85 13.82 -9.83
CA ILE A 12 -6.65 14.91 -8.87
C ILE A 12 -5.37 15.64 -9.29
N PRO A 13 -5.47 16.74 -10.06
CA PRO A 13 -4.31 17.56 -10.40
C PRO A 13 -3.60 18.09 -9.15
N ALA A 14 -2.27 18.17 -9.20
CA ALA A 14 -1.48 18.83 -8.16
C ALA A 14 -1.66 20.35 -8.14
N GLU A 15 -1.99 20.91 -9.30
CA GLU A 15 -2.24 22.33 -9.50
C GLU A 15 -3.62 22.70 -8.94
N ASP A 16 -3.65 23.62 -7.97
CA ASP A 16 -4.89 24.00 -7.27
C ASP A 16 -5.88 24.75 -8.17
N SER A 17 -5.38 25.38 -9.26
CA SER A 17 -6.22 26.05 -10.25
C SER A 17 -6.95 25.09 -11.20
N GLU A 18 -6.53 23.82 -11.30
CA GLU A 18 -7.22 22.80 -12.09
C GLU A 18 -8.24 22.06 -11.23
N GLU A 19 -9.47 21.88 -11.70
CA GLU A 19 -10.50 21.10 -10.99
C GLU A 19 -10.18 19.60 -10.96
N ILE A 20 -10.70 18.88 -9.96
CA ILE A 20 -10.68 17.41 -9.92
C ILE A 20 -11.59 16.89 -11.04
N GLN A 21 -11.11 15.90 -11.80
CA GLN A 21 -11.79 15.44 -13.01
C GLN A 21 -12.17 13.96 -12.93
N GLU A 22 -13.27 13.60 -13.59
CA GLU A 22 -13.60 12.21 -13.89
C GLU A 22 -13.02 11.83 -15.25
N TRP A 23 -12.20 10.80 -15.28
CA TRP A 23 -11.62 10.25 -16.50
C TRP A 23 -12.17 8.85 -16.76
N GLN A 24 -12.16 8.45 -18.03
CA GLN A 24 -12.60 7.12 -18.46
C GLN A 24 -11.49 6.43 -19.25
N LEU A 25 -11.39 5.11 -19.08
CA LEU A 25 -10.47 4.26 -19.84
C LEU A 25 -11.21 3.03 -20.35
N ASP A 26 -10.82 2.58 -21.54
CA ASP A 26 -11.29 1.31 -22.10
C ASP A 26 -10.97 0.15 -21.16
N LEU A 27 -11.94 -0.72 -20.97
CA LEU A 27 -11.84 -1.92 -20.14
C LEU A 27 -11.49 -3.11 -21.04
N PRO A 28 -10.24 -3.63 -20.97
CA PRO A 28 -9.85 -4.82 -21.71
C PRO A 28 -10.71 -6.03 -21.33
N ARG A 29 -10.82 -7.00 -22.24
CA ARG A 29 -11.64 -8.19 -22.00
C ARG A 29 -10.90 -9.26 -21.20
N ASP A 30 -9.59 -9.34 -21.37
CA ASP A 30 -8.70 -10.24 -20.67
C ASP A 30 -8.23 -9.64 -19.33
N VAL A 31 -7.86 -10.51 -18.40
CA VAL A 31 -7.48 -10.13 -17.03
C VAL A 31 -6.15 -9.35 -17.03
N ASP A 32 -5.15 -9.80 -17.79
CA ASP A 32 -3.84 -9.15 -17.85
C ASP A 32 -3.95 -7.71 -18.33
N GLY A 33 -4.74 -7.47 -19.37
CA GLY A 33 -5.05 -6.13 -19.87
C GLY A 33 -5.76 -5.27 -18.82
N GLN A 34 -6.74 -5.81 -18.08
CA GLN A 34 -7.41 -5.05 -17.02
C GLN A 34 -6.48 -4.65 -15.87
N ILE A 35 -5.52 -5.53 -15.52
CA ILE A 35 -4.50 -5.25 -14.50
C ILE A 35 -3.61 -4.10 -14.99
N ALA A 36 -3.08 -4.19 -16.21
CA ALA A 36 -2.08 -3.27 -16.75
C ALA A 36 -2.63 -1.92 -17.26
N CYS A 37 -3.85 -1.89 -17.82
CA CYS A 37 -4.34 -0.73 -18.60
C CYS A 37 -4.25 0.62 -17.86
N LEU A 38 -4.65 0.66 -16.59
CA LEU A 38 -4.60 1.88 -15.81
C LEU A 38 -3.15 2.28 -15.50
N THR A 39 -2.32 1.35 -15.02
CA THR A 39 -0.95 1.67 -14.61
C THR A 39 -0.07 2.07 -15.79
N GLU A 40 -0.31 1.52 -16.99
CA GLU A 40 0.34 1.96 -18.22
C GLU A 40 -0.05 3.38 -18.61
N ARG A 41 -1.35 3.72 -18.54
CA ARG A 41 -1.83 5.09 -18.79
C ARG A 41 -1.24 6.08 -17.79
N LEU A 42 -1.25 5.74 -16.50
CA LEU A 42 -0.74 6.63 -15.45
C LEU A 42 0.78 6.80 -15.54
N ARG A 43 1.51 5.72 -15.87
CA ARG A 43 2.96 5.79 -16.17
C ARG A 43 3.25 6.79 -17.29
N ALA A 44 2.49 6.75 -18.37
CA ALA A 44 2.65 7.70 -19.47
C ALA A 44 2.35 9.15 -19.03
N HIS A 45 1.33 9.35 -18.19
CA HIS A 45 1.02 10.66 -17.61
C HIS A 45 2.17 11.21 -16.76
N PHE A 46 2.69 10.41 -15.82
CA PHE A 46 3.77 10.83 -14.91
C PHE A 46 5.11 11.06 -15.61
N LYS A 47 5.36 10.35 -16.73
CA LYS A 47 6.53 10.59 -17.57
C LYS A 47 6.52 11.99 -18.19
N ASN A 48 5.34 12.42 -18.66
CA ASN A 48 5.15 13.72 -19.31
C ASN A 48 5.15 14.90 -18.31
N LYS A 49 4.91 14.64 -17.02
CA LYS A 49 4.92 15.62 -15.94
C LYS A 49 6.31 15.80 -15.30
N SER A 50 7.38 15.52 -16.03
CA SER A 50 8.74 15.83 -15.57
C SER A 50 8.81 17.32 -15.25
N GLY A 51 9.09 17.64 -13.98
CA GLY A 51 9.12 19.03 -13.51
C GLY A 51 9.92 19.89 -14.48
N SER A 52 9.25 20.89 -15.05
CA SER A 52 9.92 21.91 -15.83
C SER A 52 10.89 22.62 -14.89
N ALA A 53 12.19 22.48 -15.17
CA ALA A 53 13.33 23.01 -14.42
C ALA A 53 13.64 22.31 -13.06
N THR A 54 14.52 21.30 -13.11
CA THR A 54 15.43 21.07 -11.97
C THR A 54 16.40 22.24 -11.92
N THR A 55 16.45 22.99 -10.82
CA THR A 55 17.49 24.00 -10.61
C THR A 55 18.86 23.31 -10.50
N ASP A 56 19.96 24.00 -10.82
CA ASP A 56 21.30 23.41 -10.76
C ASP A 56 21.63 22.87 -9.35
N GLU A 57 21.10 23.51 -8.31
CA GLU A 57 21.18 23.07 -6.91
C GLU A 57 20.50 21.71 -6.68
N GLN A 58 19.36 21.46 -7.35
CA GLN A 58 18.60 20.21 -7.24
C GLN A 58 19.28 19.06 -7.98
N ARG A 59 19.91 19.35 -9.13
CA ARG A 59 20.76 18.37 -9.83
C ARG A 59 21.94 17.95 -8.98
N GLU A 60 22.54 18.90 -8.26
CA GLU A 60 23.68 18.66 -7.39
C GLU A 60 23.30 17.84 -6.14
N ALA A 61 22.19 18.15 -5.48
CA ALA A 61 21.72 17.38 -4.32
C ALA A 61 21.40 15.92 -4.67
N PHE A 62 20.71 15.68 -5.78
CA PHE A 62 20.44 14.33 -6.26
C PHE A 62 21.74 13.63 -6.71
N ARG A 63 22.70 14.36 -7.29
CA ARG A 63 24.02 13.82 -7.69
C ARG A 63 24.79 13.30 -6.48
N GLN A 64 24.83 14.07 -5.40
CA GLN A 64 25.51 13.67 -4.18
C GLN A 64 24.89 12.42 -3.56
N GLN A 65 23.55 12.31 -3.59
CA GLN A 65 22.85 11.14 -3.08
C GLN A 65 23.17 9.87 -3.89
N ILE A 66 23.21 9.94 -5.22
CA ILE A 66 23.57 8.79 -6.07
C ILE A 66 25.05 8.44 -5.92
N GLN A 67 25.94 9.44 -5.87
CA GLN A 67 27.37 9.22 -5.64
C GLN A 67 27.65 8.51 -4.30
N SER A 68 26.83 8.73 -3.27
CA SER A 68 26.99 8.05 -1.98
C SER A 68 26.69 6.53 -2.02
N GLN A 69 25.96 6.07 -3.05
CA GLN A 69 25.60 4.65 -3.22
C GLN A 69 26.48 3.93 -4.26
N LEU A 70 27.35 4.67 -4.96
CA LEU A 70 28.21 4.09 -6.00
C LEU A 70 29.60 3.70 -5.44
N PRO A 71 30.28 2.72 -6.06
CA PRO A 71 31.65 2.36 -5.70
C PRO A 71 32.61 3.56 -5.79
N GLN A 72 33.64 3.58 -4.93
CA GLN A 72 34.66 4.64 -4.95
C GLN A 72 35.28 4.80 -6.34
N GLY A 73 35.11 5.98 -6.94
CA GLY A 73 35.67 6.35 -8.24
C GLY A 73 34.67 6.49 -9.39
N ALA A 74 33.39 6.16 -9.18
CA ALA A 74 32.35 6.36 -10.20
C ALA A 74 31.84 7.82 -10.20
N THR A 75 31.85 8.48 -11.36
CA THR A 75 31.31 9.84 -11.55
C THR A 75 29.98 9.79 -12.30
N VAL A 76 28.97 10.50 -11.80
CA VAL A 76 27.65 10.63 -12.45
C VAL A 76 27.66 11.91 -13.29
N ASN A 77 27.69 11.78 -14.62
CA ASN A 77 27.61 12.92 -15.53
C ASN A 77 26.16 13.41 -15.71
N ASP A 78 25.97 14.64 -16.20
CA ASP A 78 24.64 15.25 -16.38
C ASP A 78 23.71 14.44 -17.31
N GLN A 79 24.28 13.78 -18.32
CA GLN A 79 23.52 12.90 -19.22
C GLN A 79 22.99 11.65 -18.49
N MET A 80 23.80 11.01 -17.66
CA MET A 80 23.43 9.85 -16.86
C MET A 80 22.37 10.22 -15.82
N MET A 81 22.44 11.44 -15.28
CA MET A 81 21.44 11.96 -14.35
C MET A 81 20.11 12.26 -15.03
N ALA A 82 20.14 12.94 -16.18
CA ALA A 82 18.96 13.16 -17.01
C ALA A 82 18.34 11.81 -17.41
N MET A 83 19.16 10.83 -17.78
CA MET A 83 18.71 9.48 -18.12
C MET A 83 18.07 8.77 -16.92
N MET A 84 18.61 8.91 -15.70
CA MET A 84 18.02 8.34 -14.47
C MET A 84 16.69 8.99 -14.05
N LEU A 85 16.57 10.31 -14.20
CA LEU A 85 15.30 11.02 -14.00
C LEU A 85 14.28 10.72 -15.11
N GLN A 86 14.75 10.40 -16.31
CA GLN A 86 13.95 9.96 -17.46
C GLN A 86 13.66 8.45 -17.47
N MET A 87 14.34 7.63 -16.66
CA MET A 87 14.00 6.21 -16.48
C MET A 87 12.56 6.11 -16.01
N ASP A 88 11.81 5.16 -16.60
CA ASP A 88 10.36 5.09 -16.48
C ASP A 88 9.92 5.27 -15.02
N SER A 89 9.13 6.31 -14.78
CA SER A 89 8.48 6.51 -13.49
C SER A 89 7.52 5.36 -13.29
N LEU A 90 7.51 4.78 -12.10
CA LEU A 90 6.55 3.75 -11.77
C LEU A 90 5.29 4.41 -11.21
N VAL A 91 4.23 3.62 -11.19
CA VAL A 91 2.99 4.01 -10.55
C VAL A 91 3.00 3.31 -9.20
N ASP A 92 3.11 4.08 -8.13
CA ASP A 92 2.88 3.55 -6.79
C ASP A 92 1.37 3.47 -6.53
N SER A 93 0.93 2.39 -5.90
CA SER A 93 -0.48 2.08 -5.67
C SER A 93 -0.72 1.90 -4.18
N ILE A 94 -1.32 2.91 -3.56
CA ILE A 94 -1.52 2.99 -2.12
C ILE A 94 -2.99 2.62 -1.82
N PRO A 95 -3.26 1.50 -1.14
CA PRO A 95 -4.63 1.03 -0.92
C PRO A 95 -5.35 1.87 0.13
N LEU A 96 -6.30 2.73 -0.28
CA LEU A 96 -7.19 3.45 0.62
C LEU A 96 -8.20 2.51 1.30
N ILE A 97 -8.72 1.54 0.53
CA ILE A 97 -9.48 0.39 1.04
C ILE A 97 -8.79 -0.88 0.56
N LEU A 98 -8.41 -1.74 1.51
CA LEU A 98 -7.97 -3.11 1.23
C LEU A 98 -9.17 -3.98 0.83
N ASN A 99 -9.02 -4.72 -0.28
CA ASN A 99 -9.96 -5.65 -0.90
C ASN A 99 -10.17 -6.94 -0.09
N THR A 100 -10.53 -6.81 1.19
CA THR A 100 -10.80 -7.94 2.08
C THR A 100 -12.20 -8.56 1.83
N PRO A 101 -12.47 -9.80 2.30
CA PRO A 101 -13.80 -10.39 2.22
C PRO A 101 -14.91 -9.53 2.86
N ALA A 102 -14.59 -8.77 3.91
CA ALA A 102 -15.54 -7.89 4.59
C ALA A 102 -16.07 -6.75 3.70
N VAL A 103 -15.30 -6.33 2.70
CA VAL A 103 -15.69 -5.34 1.69
C VAL A 103 -16.00 -6.00 0.34
N LYS A 104 -16.34 -7.29 0.36
CA LYS A 104 -16.65 -8.09 -0.83
C LYS A 104 -15.55 -8.03 -1.88
N HIS A 105 -14.29 -8.01 -1.43
CA HIS A 105 -13.11 -7.97 -2.31
C HIS A 105 -13.04 -6.73 -3.20
N VAL A 106 -13.74 -5.64 -2.83
CA VAL A 106 -13.65 -4.35 -3.52
C VAL A 106 -12.64 -3.46 -2.80
N GLY A 107 -11.58 -3.08 -3.51
CA GLY A 107 -10.56 -2.13 -3.07
C GLY A 107 -10.70 -0.78 -3.75
N VAL A 108 -10.15 0.25 -3.11
CA VAL A 108 -9.99 1.60 -3.66
C VAL A 108 -8.54 1.99 -3.46
N ASN A 109 -7.86 2.34 -4.54
CA ASN A 109 -6.43 2.66 -4.52
C ASN A 109 -6.20 4.11 -4.94
N LEU A 110 -5.26 4.77 -4.26
CA LEU A 110 -4.65 6.02 -4.66
C LEU A 110 -3.37 5.70 -5.44
N TYR A 111 -3.31 6.17 -6.68
CA TYR A 111 -2.16 5.99 -7.55
C TYR A 111 -1.38 7.30 -7.66
N VAL A 112 -0.07 7.22 -7.43
CA VAL A 112 0.83 8.38 -7.42
C VAL A 112 2.12 8.06 -8.18
N ASP A 113 2.87 9.10 -8.51
CA ASP A 113 4.22 8.97 -9.05
C ASP A 113 5.19 8.50 -7.95
N ASP A 114 5.85 7.36 -8.15
CA ASP A 114 6.83 6.81 -7.19
C ASP A 114 8.01 7.76 -6.95
N LYS A 115 8.26 8.65 -7.90
CA LYS A 115 9.34 9.64 -7.86
C LYS A 115 8.84 11.04 -7.55
N GLY A 116 7.59 11.23 -7.10
CA GLY A 116 7.03 12.57 -6.85
C GLY A 116 7.92 13.46 -5.96
N THR A 117 8.47 12.90 -4.89
CA THR A 117 9.44 13.59 -4.01
C THR A 117 10.78 13.86 -4.71
N ALA A 118 11.33 12.86 -5.41
CA ALA A 118 12.63 12.99 -6.09
C ALA A 118 12.57 14.00 -7.27
N LYS A 119 11.42 14.09 -7.93
CA LYS A 119 11.10 15.10 -8.95
C LYS A 119 10.76 16.47 -8.36
N ASN A 120 10.70 16.59 -7.03
CA ASN A 120 10.28 17.79 -6.30
C ASN A 120 8.94 18.35 -6.81
N LEU A 121 7.98 17.46 -7.07
CA LEU A 121 6.65 17.88 -7.50
C LEU A 121 5.93 18.66 -6.39
N PRO A 122 5.01 19.58 -6.73
CA PRO A 122 4.24 20.33 -5.75
C PRO A 122 3.42 19.37 -4.86
N VAL A 123 3.20 19.78 -3.61
CA VAL A 123 2.31 19.04 -2.70
C VAL A 123 0.89 19.15 -3.23
N ASN A 124 0.26 18.00 -3.47
CA ASN A 124 -1.14 17.92 -3.84
C ASN A 124 -1.99 17.90 -2.58
N MET A 125 -2.39 19.08 -2.13
CA MET A 125 -3.15 19.28 -0.89
C MET A 125 -4.47 18.51 -0.91
N ARG A 126 -5.13 18.44 -2.06
CA ARG A 126 -6.42 17.76 -2.24
C ARG A 126 -6.28 16.24 -2.11
N ALA A 127 -5.31 15.64 -2.81
CA ALA A 127 -5.05 14.21 -2.69
C ALA A 127 -4.59 13.81 -1.28
N SER A 128 -3.73 14.63 -0.67
CA SER A 128 -3.26 14.43 0.71
C SER A 128 -4.42 14.48 1.72
N ALA A 129 -5.34 15.45 1.56
CA ALA A 129 -6.53 15.55 2.39
C ALA A 129 -7.47 14.34 2.24
N ILE A 130 -7.65 13.81 1.03
CA ILE A 130 -8.45 12.59 0.80
C ILE A 130 -7.79 11.38 1.49
N ALA A 131 -6.47 11.22 1.35
CA ALA A 131 -5.73 10.15 2.03
C ALA A 131 -5.86 10.27 3.56
N GLN A 132 -5.73 11.48 4.10
CA GLN A 132 -5.91 11.76 5.52
C GLN A 132 -7.32 11.44 6.01
N ALA A 133 -8.36 11.79 5.23
CA ALA A 133 -9.74 11.44 5.55
C ALA A 133 -9.95 9.91 5.61
N CYS A 134 -9.22 9.17 4.78
CA CYS A 134 -9.16 7.70 4.80
C CYS A 134 -8.31 7.12 5.95
N GLY A 135 -7.72 7.97 6.81
CA GLY A 135 -6.89 7.56 7.94
C GLY A 135 -5.39 7.42 7.62
N LYS A 136 -4.94 7.78 6.42
CA LYS A 136 -3.53 7.67 6.03
C LYS A 136 -2.80 9.00 6.14
N MET A 137 -1.73 9.04 6.94
CA MET A 137 -0.84 10.19 7.03
C MET A 137 0.16 10.15 5.87
N LEU A 138 -0.29 10.60 4.69
CA LEU A 138 0.48 10.59 3.46
C LEU A 138 0.53 12.01 2.87
N GLU A 139 1.74 12.50 2.60
CA GLU A 139 1.95 13.69 1.79
C GLU A 139 2.09 13.29 0.31
N VAL A 140 1.10 13.63 -0.50
CA VAL A 140 1.08 13.31 -1.94
C VAL A 140 1.80 14.41 -2.71
N ARG A 141 2.80 14.03 -3.52
CA ARG A 141 3.59 14.93 -4.35
C ARG A 141 3.22 14.72 -5.83
N GLY A 142 2.75 15.78 -6.48
CA GLY A 142 2.31 15.75 -7.88
C GLY A 142 0.89 15.23 -8.08
N ASP A 143 0.59 14.94 -9.34
CA ASP A 143 -0.73 14.48 -9.77
C ASP A 143 -1.07 13.13 -9.13
N ALA A 144 -2.35 12.91 -8.83
CA ALA A 144 -2.81 11.66 -8.22
C ALA A 144 -4.09 11.16 -8.86
N PHE A 145 -4.36 9.86 -8.72
CA PHE A 145 -5.54 9.22 -9.28
C PHE A 145 -6.18 8.27 -8.29
N ILE A 146 -7.51 8.16 -8.29
CA ILE A 146 -8.24 7.20 -7.47
C ILE A 146 -9.05 6.28 -8.37
N ALA A 147 -8.88 4.97 -8.21
CA ALA A 147 -9.66 3.98 -8.93
C ALA A 147 -10.09 2.82 -8.04
N ARG A 148 -11.17 2.14 -8.46
CA ARG A 148 -11.76 0.99 -7.78
C ARG A 148 -11.47 -0.30 -8.53
N VAL A 149 -11.26 -1.36 -7.76
CA VAL A 149 -11.00 -2.69 -8.29
C VAL A 149 -11.76 -3.70 -7.46
N PHE A 150 -12.29 -4.74 -8.11
CA PHE A 150 -12.63 -6.00 -7.47
C PHE A 150 -11.48 -6.98 -7.70
N ASP A 151 -10.96 -7.58 -6.64
CA ASP A 151 -9.91 -8.59 -6.70
C ASP A 151 -10.04 -9.57 -5.53
N ASN A 152 -10.36 -10.83 -5.85
CA ASN A 152 -10.50 -11.92 -4.90
C ASN A 152 -9.50 -13.06 -5.13
N ASP A 153 -8.33 -12.76 -5.69
CA ASP A 153 -7.27 -13.70 -6.12
C ASP A 153 -7.65 -14.57 -7.34
N ASP A 154 -8.91 -14.95 -7.50
CA ASP A 154 -9.41 -15.74 -8.63
C ASP A 154 -9.89 -14.89 -9.82
N SER A 155 -10.28 -13.63 -9.57
CA SER A 155 -10.88 -12.75 -10.56
C SER A 155 -10.55 -11.30 -10.26
N PHE A 156 -10.19 -10.56 -11.32
CA PHE A 156 -9.84 -9.16 -11.26
C PHE A 156 -10.74 -8.35 -12.21
N VAL A 157 -11.35 -7.27 -11.71
CA VAL A 157 -12.18 -6.37 -12.52
C VAL A 157 -11.98 -4.92 -12.11
N ARG A 158 -11.72 -4.04 -13.09
CA ARG A 158 -11.79 -2.58 -12.87
C ARG A 158 -13.24 -2.14 -12.78
N MET A 159 -13.56 -1.34 -11.77
CA MET A 159 -14.90 -0.83 -11.52
C MET A 159 -14.92 0.68 -11.61
N ASP A 160 -16.09 1.25 -11.88
CA ASP A 160 -16.29 2.69 -11.81
C ASP A 160 -15.95 3.23 -10.42
N PHE A 161 -15.17 4.31 -10.40
CA PHE A 161 -15.04 5.22 -9.28
C PHE A 161 -15.27 6.64 -9.81
N LYS A 162 -16.42 7.23 -9.46
CA LYS A 162 -16.89 8.49 -10.04
C LYS A 162 -16.50 9.69 -9.21
N LEU A 163 -16.39 10.85 -9.85
CA LEU A 163 -16.07 12.11 -9.16
C LEU A 163 -17.11 12.44 -8.07
N SER A 164 -18.38 12.11 -8.32
CA SER A 164 -19.46 12.29 -7.34
C SER A 164 -19.27 11.48 -6.04
N GLU A 165 -18.36 10.51 -6.02
CA GLU A 165 -18.03 9.71 -4.85
C GLU A 165 -16.96 10.37 -3.96
N ILE A 166 -16.28 11.42 -4.43
CA ILE A 166 -15.35 12.23 -3.62
C ILE A 166 -16.17 13.19 -2.74
N ASN A 167 -16.63 12.67 -1.62
CA ASN A 167 -17.41 13.41 -0.62
C ASN A 167 -16.95 12.99 0.78
N SER A 168 -16.73 13.93 1.70
CA SER A 168 -16.22 13.65 3.06
C SER A 168 -17.11 12.68 3.85
N GLU A 169 -18.41 12.66 3.54
CA GLU A 169 -19.39 11.79 4.18
C GLU A 169 -19.63 10.47 3.45
N ALA A 170 -18.90 10.20 2.35
CA ALA A 170 -19.07 8.98 1.58
C ALA A 170 -18.72 7.75 2.43
N GLU A 171 -19.55 6.71 2.30
CA GLU A 171 -19.41 5.48 3.10
C GLU A 171 -18.05 4.81 2.92
N TRP A 172 -17.48 4.88 1.72
CA TRP A 172 -16.17 4.30 1.43
C TRP A 172 -15.03 4.96 2.23
N ILE A 173 -15.12 6.26 2.55
CA ILE A 173 -14.13 6.95 3.40
C ILE A 173 -14.22 6.43 4.83
N LYS A 174 -15.44 6.20 5.34
CA LYS A 174 -15.65 5.61 6.67
C LYS A 174 -15.07 4.21 6.74
N ILE A 175 -15.30 3.40 5.72
CA ILE A 175 -14.72 2.05 5.58
C ILE A 175 -13.19 2.11 5.57
N ALA A 176 -12.60 2.99 4.74
CA ALA A 176 -11.16 3.19 4.65
C ALA A 176 -10.55 3.54 6.01
N ARG A 177 -11.13 4.53 6.70
CA ARG A 177 -10.69 4.97 8.03
C ARG A 177 -10.80 3.87 9.08
N MET A 178 -11.87 3.08 9.03
CA MET A 178 -12.03 1.93 9.93
C MET A 178 -10.97 0.84 9.70
N GLN A 179 -10.53 0.63 8.46
CA GLN A 179 -9.44 -0.30 8.14
C GLN A 179 -8.10 0.24 8.63
N SER A 180 -7.77 1.50 8.33
CA SER A 180 -6.51 2.14 8.77
C SER A 180 -6.34 2.09 10.30
N ASN A 181 -7.40 2.40 11.05
CA ASN A 181 -7.39 2.33 12.52
C ASN A 181 -7.17 0.92 13.09
N LYS A 182 -7.41 -0.14 12.30
CA LYS A 182 -7.11 -1.53 12.70
C LYS A 182 -5.66 -1.89 12.40
N GLU A 183 -5.03 -1.26 11.42
CA GLU A 183 -3.61 -1.42 11.09
C GLU A 183 -2.71 -0.69 12.11
N ASP A 184 -3.13 0.48 12.60
CA ASP A 184 -2.40 1.28 13.60
C ASP A 184 -2.47 0.71 15.03
N LYS A 185 -3.37 -0.24 15.29
CA LYS A 185 -3.24 -1.05 16.51
C LYS A 185 -2.07 -1.99 16.26
N PRO A 186 -1.01 -2.01 17.12
CA PRO A 186 -0.02 -3.08 17.04
C PRO A 186 -0.83 -4.36 17.04
N ALA A 187 -0.71 -5.13 15.95
CA ALA A 187 -1.53 -6.29 15.70
C ALA A 187 -1.67 -7.03 17.03
N ALA A 188 -2.90 -7.03 17.58
CA ALA A 188 -3.19 -7.90 18.71
C ALA A 188 -2.75 -9.26 18.20
N ALA A 189 -1.65 -9.75 18.79
CA ALA A 189 -0.82 -10.78 18.21
C ALA A 189 -1.74 -11.80 17.54
N SER A 190 -1.51 -12.04 16.25
CA SER A 190 -1.94 -13.31 15.65
C SER A 190 -1.69 -14.38 16.71
N PRO A 191 -2.61 -15.34 16.94
CA PRO A 191 -2.31 -16.40 17.88
C PRO A 191 -1.10 -17.13 17.30
N GLN A 192 0.11 -16.68 17.68
CA GLN A 192 1.37 -17.34 17.42
C GLN A 192 1.09 -18.76 17.83
N GLU A 193 1.30 -19.69 16.92
CA GLU A 193 1.09 -21.10 17.20
C GLU A 193 1.98 -21.44 18.38
N ARG A 194 1.38 -21.45 19.58
CA ARG A 194 2.12 -21.55 20.82
C ARG A 194 2.74 -22.94 20.81
N GLN A 195 4.06 -23.03 20.78
CA GLN A 195 4.73 -24.32 20.78
C GLN A 195 4.55 -25.02 22.13
N CYS A 196 4.61 -26.35 22.12
CA CYS A 196 4.63 -27.13 23.34
C CYS A 196 5.85 -26.75 24.19
N ALA A 197 5.64 -26.42 25.46
CA ALA A 197 6.70 -26.06 26.40
C ALA A 197 7.56 -27.25 26.85
N SER A 198 7.30 -28.47 26.35
CA SER A 198 8.15 -29.62 26.66
C SER A 198 9.45 -29.54 25.84
N PRO A 199 10.65 -29.60 26.46
CA PRO A 199 11.92 -29.39 25.75
C PRO A 199 12.19 -30.36 24.60
N SER A 200 11.53 -31.52 24.59
CA SER A 200 11.67 -32.56 23.58
C SER A 200 10.51 -32.58 22.57
N CYS A 201 9.66 -31.55 22.53
CA CYS A 201 8.48 -31.50 21.68
C CYS A 201 8.40 -30.20 20.88
N THR A 202 8.27 -30.31 19.56
CA THR A 202 8.10 -29.17 18.65
C THR A 202 6.65 -29.01 18.17
N SER A 203 5.73 -29.87 18.65
CA SER A 203 4.31 -29.82 18.27
C SER A 203 3.62 -28.57 18.82
N LYS A 204 2.51 -28.19 18.18
CA LYS A 204 1.64 -27.10 18.62
C LYS A 204 1.00 -27.38 19.99
N GLY A 205 1.12 -26.42 20.89
CA GLY A 205 0.53 -26.41 22.22
C GLY A 205 -0.96 -26.04 22.17
N THR A 206 -1.83 -27.04 22.23
CA THR A 206 -3.29 -26.90 22.18
C THR A 206 -3.92 -26.77 23.57
N HIS A 207 -3.24 -27.21 24.61
CA HIS A 207 -3.71 -27.19 25.99
C HIS A 207 -2.82 -26.28 26.85
N ARG A 208 -3.38 -25.63 27.87
CA ARG A 208 -2.62 -24.80 28.81
C ARG A 208 -2.59 -25.43 30.20
N CYS A 209 -1.56 -25.14 30.99
CA CYS A 209 -1.50 -25.56 32.39
C CYS A 209 -2.71 -25.04 33.16
N SER A 210 -3.53 -25.92 33.75
CA SER A 210 -4.76 -25.56 34.47
C SER A 210 -4.55 -24.72 35.73
N ARG A 211 -3.31 -24.62 36.22
CA ARG A 211 -2.96 -23.87 37.44
C ARG A 211 -2.58 -22.42 37.15
N CYS A 212 -1.66 -22.19 36.22
CA CYS A 212 -1.13 -20.85 35.92
C CYS A 212 -1.68 -20.24 34.61
N HIS A 213 -2.23 -21.08 33.72
CA HIS A 213 -2.62 -20.70 32.36
C HIS A 213 -1.51 -20.05 31.51
N SER A 214 -0.24 -20.10 31.94
CA SER A 214 0.88 -19.44 31.27
C SER A 214 1.61 -20.34 30.26
N GLU A 215 1.81 -21.63 30.57
CA GLU A 215 2.49 -22.59 29.69
C GLU A 215 1.52 -23.42 28.86
N TYR A 216 1.93 -23.78 27.63
CA TYR A 216 1.13 -24.54 26.66
C TYR A 216 1.77 -25.90 26.33
N TYR A 217 0.94 -26.91 26.09
CA TYR A 217 1.34 -28.29 25.85
C TYR A 217 0.45 -28.92 24.76
N CYS A 218 1.03 -29.79 23.93
CA CYS A 218 0.27 -30.55 22.95
C CYS A 218 -0.53 -31.71 23.61
N SER A 219 -0.11 -32.16 24.80
CA SER A 219 -0.69 -33.30 25.51
C SER A 219 -0.41 -33.27 27.01
N GLN A 220 -1.20 -34.00 27.80
CA GLN A 220 -0.96 -34.17 29.23
C GLN A 220 0.38 -34.88 29.52
N ALA A 221 0.87 -35.73 28.61
CA ALA A 221 2.17 -36.38 28.71
C ALA A 221 3.31 -35.35 28.67
N CYS A 222 3.25 -34.39 27.74
CA CYS A 222 4.23 -33.30 27.66
C CYS A 222 4.19 -32.39 28.90
N GLN A 223 2.99 -32.11 29.43
CA GLN A 223 2.85 -31.37 30.69
C GLN A 223 3.50 -32.11 31.86
N LYS A 224 3.28 -33.42 32.00
CA LYS A 224 3.88 -34.24 33.06
C LYS A 224 5.40 -34.34 32.93
N SER A 225 5.91 -34.46 31.70
CA SER A 225 7.36 -34.47 31.42
C SER A 225 8.02 -33.15 31.84
N HIS A 226 7.42 -32.01 31.44
CA HIS A 226 7.93 -30.68 31.79
C HIS A 226 7.69 -30.32 33.27
N TRP A 227 6.76 -30.99 33.97
CA TRP A 227 6.34 -30.63 35.33
C TRP A 227 7.49 -30.52 36.33
N ARG A 228 8.54 -31.34 36.20
CA ARG A 228 9.71 -31.29 37.09
C ARG A 228 10.37 -29.92 37.12
N VAL A 229 10.38 -29.21 35.99
CA VAL A 229 10.96 -27.87 35.83
C VAL A 229 9.86 -26.80 36.01
N HIS A 230 8.73 -26.95 35.31
CA HIS A 230 7.64 -25.98 35.34
C HIS A 230 7.11 -25.69 36.76
N LYS A 231 7.07 -26.68 37.65
CA LYS A 231 6.57 -26.51 39.02
C LYS A 231 7.32 -25.45 39.83
N LEU A 232 8.59 -25.17 39.48
CA LEU A 232 9.42 -24.17 40.15
C LEU A 232 8.95 -22.73 39.85
N SER A 233 8.31 -22.50 38.71
CA SER A 233 7.79 -21.19 38.28
C SER A 233 6.25 -21.14 38.16
N CYS A 234 5.54 -22.24 38.44
CA CYS A 234 4.09 -22.34 38.28
C CYS A 234 3.32 -21.67 39.43
N THR A 235 2.88 -20.43 39.20
CA THR A 235 2.05 -19.67 40.15
C THR A 235 0.56 -19.80 39.83
N LYS A 236 -0.28 -20.05 40.84
CA LYS A 236 -1.74 -20.15 40.64
C LYS A 236 -2.29 -18.78 40.24
N LYS A 237 -3.06 -18.72 39.15
CA LYS A 237 -3.85 -17.54 38.81
C LYS A 237 -5.17 -17.52 39.58
#